data_AF-A0A8I2B3W4-F1
#
_entry.id   AF-A0A8I2B3W4-F1
#
_cell.length_a   1.000
_cell.length_b   1.000
_cell.length_c   1.000
_cell.angle_alpha   90.00
_cell.angle_beta   90.00
_cell.angle_gamma   90.00
#
_symmetry.space_group_name_H-M   'P 1'
#
loop_
_entity.id
_entity.type
_entity.pdbx_description
1 polymer ?
#
loop_
_entity_poly.entity_id
_entity_poly.type
_entity_poly.pdbx_seq_one_letter_code
_entity_poly.pdbx_strand_id
1 'polypeptide(L)'
;MAEDCRDQTRWTRWTYARARYTLPNMFWASALLGILGLLWALSLPSSALAASAVYLGEGDNLAQRLLPPWQQFSQRAESHATTVVTQQTLNQFPQGLLLSGSRYPMTSEYGWSALRALYRFSRDCPLTIDNTSQAALPAGLDKAYRFEAALCQGQPLSTAQLRPFLTQAPLRYPAGGSYADRYLRWLQARGLAAPMATLRSEYANWLSVDDSAHPLHQALAALAPAQRDLLLSGDSWALDSAQRLWLSSPVGLKRLERAQWQALAHQAGITLVARDSVAQCPLPVGALCVQPAPARFNRGWLLWGALALCALWVARLLWLRRRAAQERRFVLQLLTHELRTPVASLALAFETLRDEYAALSPAGQLALGRALGDGARLARLTQTSREFLSLSGRARWPTQTVLLDEWLEGVTEKYTDLLTVDVDSAAIESQPVTVPAYWLALCLDNLIRNALQHGRAPITLRVQLSAQRLSLTVEDAGEGASRAISNATTSHASGMGIGLFLVRRMMQRAGGRLRVQRRPTRYTLELPR
;
A
#
# COMPACT_ATOMS: atom_id res chain seq x y z
N MET A 1 -30.40 -2.98 -63.07
CA MET A 1 -29.81 -4.17 -62.41
C MET A 1 -28.30 -4.18 -62.67
N ALA A 2 -27.49 -3.16 -62.34
CA ALA A 2 -27.41 -2.29 -61.17
C ALA A 2 -27.34 -3.07 -59.85
N GLU A 3 -26.17 -2.96 -59.22
CA GLU A 3 -25.97 -2.93 -57.76
C GLU A 3 -26.26 -4.21 -56.97
N ASP A 4 -25.44 -5.27 -57.08
CA ASP A 4 -25.32 -6.20 -55.94
C ASP A 4 -24.06 -7.09 -55.91
N CYS A 5 -22.88 -6.57 -56.28
CA CYS A 5 -21.65 -7.38 -56.26
C CYS A 5 -20.42 -6.62 -55.73
N ARG A 6 -20.61 -5.66 -54.81
CA ARG A 6 -19.52 -4.85 -54.23
C ARG A 6 -19.39 -4.81 -52.71
N ASP A 7 -20.28 -5.43 -51.93
CA ASP A 7 -20.27 -5.24 -50.47
C ASP A 7 -19.82 -6.43 -49.60
N GLN A 8 -19.58 -7.62 -50.15
CA GLN A 8 -19.13 -8.76 -49.32
C GLN A 8 -17.62 -8.85 -49.04
N THR A 9 -16.77 -8.05 -49.70
CA THR A 9 -15.30 -8.10 -49.50
C THR A 9 -14.73 -7.05 -48.56
N ARG A 10 -15.54 -6.11 -48.05
CA ARG A 10 -15.10 -5.09 -47.06
C ARG A 10 -15.24 -5.53 -45.60
N TRP A 11 -16.13 -6.47 -45.29
CA TRP A 11 -16.39 -6.89 -43.91
C TRP A 11 -15.40 -7.93 -43.35
N THR A 12 -14.73 -8.70 -44.22
CA THR A 12 -13.74 -9.73 -43.79
C THR A 12 -12.33 -9.19 -43.58
N ARG A 13 -12.01 -7.96 -44.02
CA ARG A 13 -10.71 -7.32 -43.75
C ARG A 13 -10.65 -6.50 -42.45
N TRP A 14 -11.80 -6.11 -41.88
CA TRP A 14 -11.84 -5.36 -40.61
C TRP A 14 -11.79 -6.24 -39.36
N THR A 15 -12.18 -7.51 -39.46
CA THR A 15 -12.17 -8.44 -38.32
C THR A 15 -10.81 -9.10 -38.07
N TYR A 16 -9.93 -9.19 -39.08
CA TYR A 16 -8.59 -9.77 -38.91
C TYR A 16 -7.52 -8.78 -38.41
N ALA A 17 -7.72 -7.47 -38.54
CA ALA A 17 -6.76 -6.45 -38.13
C ALA A 17 -6.85 -6.03 -36.64
N ARG A 18 -7.98 -6.32 -35.96
CA ARG A 18 -8.19 -5.91 -34.56
C ARG A 18 -7.79 -6.97 -33.52
N ALA A 19 -7.58 -8.22 -33.92
CA ALA A 19 -7.23 -9.32 -33.02
C ALA A 19 -5.74 -9.39 -32.63
N ARG A 20 -4.84 -8.60 -33.25
CA ARG A 20 -3.40 -8.59 -32.90
C ARG A 20 -2.96 -7.51 -31.90
N TYR A 21 -3.87 -6.62 -31.48
CA TYR A 21 -3.52 -5.53 -30.55
C TYR A 21 -4.25 -5.57 -29.20
N THR A 22 -5.15 -6.54 -28.97
CA THR A 22 -5.93 -6.64 -27.72
C THR A 22 -5.49 -7.75 -26.78
N LEU A 23 -4.57 -8.62 -27.20
CA LEU A 23 -4.05 -9.72 -26.38
C LEU A 23 -2.95 -9.36 -25.35
N PRO A 24 -2.27 -8.20 -25.38
CA PRO A 24 -1.44 -7.81 -24.25
C PRO A 24 -2.29 -7.43 -23.05
N ASN A 25 -3.43 -6.74 -23.22
CA ASN A 25 -4.09 -6.04 -22.11
C ASN A 25 -4.86 -6.94 -21.12
N MET A 26 -5.29 -8.15 -21.50
CA MET A 26 -5.99 -9.05 -20.56
C MET A 26 -5.07 -9.61 -19.47
N PHE A 27 -3.79 -9.84 -19.77
CA PHE A 27 -2.81 -10.28 -18.77
C PHE A 27 -2.39 -9.14 -17.83
N TRP A 28 -2.44 -7.89 -18.30
CA TRP A 28 -2.15 -6.73 -17.46
C TRP A 28 -3.32 -6.43 -16.52
N ALA A 29 -4.55 -6.57 -16.99
CA ALA A 29 -5.75 -6.41 -16.16
C ALA A 29 -5.81 -7.47 -15.04
N SER A 30 -5.53 -8.75 -15.33
CA SER A 30 -5.55 -9.80 -14.31
C SER A 30 -4.42 -9.67 -13.28
N ALA A 31 -3.22 -9.25 -13.72
CA ALA A 31 -2.10 -8.98 -12.82
C ALA A 31 -2.34 -7.73 -11.95
N LEU A 32 -2.89 -6.65 -12.53
CA LEU A 32 -3.29 -5.45 -11.77
C LEU A 32 -4.41 -5.74 -10.79
N LEU A 33 -5.43 -6.53 -11.18
CA LEU A 33 -6.49 -6.97 -10.28
C LEU A 33 -5.95 -7.87 -9.16
N GLY A 34 -4.97 -8.72 -9.43
CA GLY A 34 -4.29 -9.51 -8.40
C GLY A 34 -3.48 -8.66 -7.42
N ILE A 35 -2.75 -7.66 -7.93
CA ILE A 35 -1.97 -6.71 -7.10
C ILE A 35 -2.91 -5.78 -6.31
N LEU A 36 -3.98 -5.28 -6.92
CA LEU A 36 -5.01 -4.49 -6.25
C LEU A 36 -5.75 -5.32 -5.19
N GLY A 37 -6.03 -6.60 -5.45
CA GLY A 37 -6.60 -7.52 -4.47
C GLY A 37 -5.68 -7.79 -3.29
N LEU A 38 -4.37 -7.95 -3.54
CA LEU A 38 -3.35 -8.08 -2.49
C LEU A 38 -3.18 -6.79 -1.67
N LEU A 39 -3.18 -5.62 -2.33
CA LEU A 39 -3.13 -4.31 -1.67
C LEU A 39 -4.40 -4.03 -0.87
N TRP A 40 -5.57 -4.43 -1.38
CA TRP A 40 -6.84 -4.34 -0.66
C TRP A 40 -6.85 -5.25 0.57
N ALA A 41 -6.37 -6.49 0.43
CA ALA A 41 -6.19 -7.42 1.55
C ALA A 41 -5.17 -6.91 2.60
N LEU A 42 -4.13 -6.20 2.18
CA LEU A 42 -3.16 -5.54 3.07
C LEU A 42 -3.74 -4.30 3.77
N SER A 43 -4.74 -3.64 3.16
CA SER A 43 -5.40 -2.45 3.70
C SER A 43 -6.55 -2.74 4.66
N LEU A 44 -7.05 -3.97 4.68
CA LEU A 44 -8.12 -4.38 5.60
C LEU A 44 -7.59 -4.49 7.04
N PRO A 45 -8.32 -3.95 8.03
CA PRO A 45 -7.97 -4.13 9.43
C PRO A 45 -8.00 -5.63 9.79
N SER A 46 -7.07 -6.06 10.63
CA SER A 46 -6.89 -7.47 11.03
C SER A 46 -8.16 -8.13 11.58
N SER A 47 -9.09 -7.32 12.11
CA SER A 47 -10.41 -7.76 12.57
C SER A 47 -11.33 -8.21 11.44
N ALA A 48 -11.27 -7.60 10.25
CA ALA A 48 -12.17 -7.91 9.14
C ALA A 48 -11.81 -9.23 8.42
N LEU A 49 -10.52 -9.53 8.26
CA LEU A 49 -10.05 -10.79 7.64
C LEU A 49 -10.13 -11.99 8.61
N ALA A 50 -9.96 -11.75 9.92
CA ALA A 50 -10.20 -12.78 10.93
C ALA A 50 -11.70 -13.06 11.13
N ALA A 51 -12.55 -12.02 11.05
CA ALA A 51 -13.99 -12.18 11.13
C ALA A 51 -14.59 -12.94 9.94
N SER A 52 -14.04 -12.86 8.73
CA SER A 52 -14.60 -13.63 7.60
C SER A 52 -14.20 -15.11 7.62
N ALA A 53 -12.99 -15.45 8.08
CA ALA A 53 -12.51 -16.84 8.12
C ALA A 53 -13.03 -17.65 9.33
N VAL A 54 -13.34 -16.98 10.45
CA VAL A 54 -13.83 -17.64 11.68
C VAL A 54 -15.35 -17.85 11.66
N TYR A 55 -16.10 -17.04 10.88
CA TYR A 55 -17.57 -17.05 10.89
C TYR A 55 -18.22 -17.96 9.83
N LEU A 56 -17.45 -18.74 9.08
CA LEU A 56 -17.97 -19.72 8.12
C LEU A 56 -18.20 -21.13 8.72
N GLY A 57 -18.04 -21.29 10.03
CA GLY A 57 -18.38 -22.52 10.75
C GLY A 57 -19.40 -22.26 11.86
N GLU A 58 -20.54 -22.95 11.80
CA GLU A 58 -21.61 -23.09 12.79
C GLU A 58 -21.33 -22.46 14.17
N GLY A 59 -22.05 -21.39 14.51
CA GLY A 59 -21.85 -20.61 15.74
C GLY A 59 -21.90 -21.41 17.05
N ASP A 60 -22.61 -22.53 17.09
CA ASP A 60 -22.71 -23.41 18.27
C ASP A 60 -21.39 -24.12 18.60
N ASN A 61 -20.53 -24.37 17.61
CA ASN A 61 -19.22 -24.99 17.82
C ASN A 61 -18.18 -24.01 18.36
N LEU A 62 -18.38 -22.70 18.22
CA LEU A 62 -17.38 -21.71 18.62
C LEU A 62 -17.38 -21.46 20.13
N ALA A 63 -18.56 -21.42 20.76
CA ALA A 63 -18.68 -21.32 22.21
C ALA A 63 -18.01 -22.50 22.92
N GLN A 64 -18.21 -23.73 22.42
CA GLN A 64 -17.59 -24.94 22.96
C GLN A 64 -16.06 -24.91 22.83
N ARG A 65 -15.52 -24.39 21.72
CA ARG A 65 -14.07 -24.23 21.52
C ARG A 65 -13.44 -23.16 22.43
N LEU A 66 -14.21 -22.13 22.80
CA LEU A 66 -13.75 -21.05 23.68
C LEU A 66 -13.84 -21.38 25.16
N LEU A 67 -14.61 -22.41 25.55
CA LEU A 67 -14.81 -22.76 26.95
C LEU A 67 -13.51 -23.23 27.66
N PRO A 68 -12.70 -24.15 27.11
CA PRO A 68 -11.43 -24.54 27.74
C PRO A 68 -10.43 -23.38 27.95
N PRO A 69 -10.13 -22.53 26.95
CA PRO A 69 -9.22 -21.41 27.16
C PRO A 69 -9.80 -20.36 28.12
N TRP A 70 -11.12 -20.18 28.15
CA TRP A 70 -11.79 -19.36 29.16
C TRP A 70 -11.57 -19.91 30.58
N GLN A 71 -11.78 -21.21 30.81
CA GLN A 71 -11.57 -21.83 32.12
C GLN A 71 -10.12 -21.71 32.60
N GLN A 72 -9.15 -21.89 31.71
CA GLN A 72 -7.73 -21.71 32.02
C GLN A 72 -7.43 -20.24 32.39
N PHE A 73 -8.01 -19.29 31.65
CA PHE A 73 -7.88 -17.88 31.93
C PHE A 73 -8.51 -17.51 33.28
N SER A 74 -9.74 -17.93 33.56
CA SER A 74 -10.46 -17.55 34.78
C SER A 74 -9.72 -18.02 36.04
N GLN A 75 -9.24 -19.27 36.07
CA GLN A 75 -8.45 -19.81 37.18
C GLN A 75 -7.16 -19.03 37.44
N ARG A 76 -6.44 -18.64 36.37
CA ARG A 76 -5.21 -17.83 36.50
C ARG A 76 -5.51 -16.40 36.89
N ALA A 77 -6.57 -15.81 36.33
CA ALA A 77 -6.99 -14.46 36.65
C ALA A 77 -7.38 -14.35 38.13
N GLU A 78 -8.16 -15.30 38.66
CA GLU A 78 -8.58 -15.31 40.06
C GLU A 78 -7.43 -15.40 41.06
N SER A 79 -6.35 -16.13 40.72
CA SER A 79 -5.16 -16.25 41.58
C SER A 79 -4.26 -15.02 41.56
N HIS A 80 -4.23 -14.26 40.46
CA HIS A 80 -3.45 -13.03 40.33
C HIS A 80 -4.23 -11.76 40.69
N ALA A 81 -5.54 -11.88 40.87
CA ALA A 81 -6.41 -10.75 41.19
C ALA A 81 -6.19 -10.22 42.61
N THR A 82 -6.16 -8.91 42.73
CA THR A 82 -6.07 -8.22 44.02
C THR A 82 -7.46 -8.00 44.60
N THR A 83 -7.69 -8.40 45.86
CA THR A 83 -8.98 -8.19 46.53
C THR A 83 -9.13 -6.71 46.88
N VAL A 84 -10.18 -6.06 46.36
CA VAL A 84 -10.50 -4.65 46.63
C VAL A 84 -11.45 -4.55 47.81
N VAL A 85 -12.48 -5.40 47.84
CA VAL A 85 -13.46 -5.46 48.92
C VAL A 85 -13.66 -6.92 49.31
N THR A 86 -13.51 -7.24 50.59
CA THR A 86 -13.69 -8.62 51.08
C THR A 86 -15.17 -8.95 51.21
N GLN A 87 -15.51 -10.23 51.13
CA GLN A 87 -16.88 -10.69 51.34
C GLN A 87 -17.38 -10.37 52.76
N GLN A 88 -16.50 -10.43 53.75
CA GLN A 88 -16.83 -10.05 55.12
C GLN A 88 -17.23 -8.58 55.21
N THR A 89 -16.51 -7.68 54.53
CA THR A 89 -16.89 -6.27 54.46
C THR A 89 -18.21 -6.08 53.72
N LEU A 90 -18.43 -6.78 52.59
CA LEU A 90 -19.69 -6.69 51.85
C LEU A 90 -20.90 -7.14 52.68
N ASN A 91 -20.76 -8.22 53.46
CA ASN A 91 -21.81 -8.76 54.30
C ASN A 91 -22.19 -7.85 55.48
N GLN A 92 -21.35 -6.87 55.84
CA GLN A 92 -21.68 -5.87 56.87
C GLN A 92 -22.74 -4.87 56.38
N PHE A 93 -22.89 -4.71 55.07
CA PHE A 93 -23.82 -3.75 54.48
C PHE A 93 -25.02 -4.46 53.84
N PRO A 94 -26.24 -3.92 53.98
CA PRO A 94 -27.41 -4.50 53.34
C PRO A 94 -27.31 -4.43 51.81
N GLN A 95 -27.38 -5.58 51.12
CA GLN A 95 -27.25 -5.64 49.65
C GLN A 95 -28.19 -4.69 48.91
N GLY A 96 -29.43 -4.52 49.40
CA GLY A 96 -30.40 -3.61 48.79
C GLY A 96 -29.93 -2.15 48.70
N LEU A 97 -29.01 -1.72 49.57
CA LEU A 97 -28.42 -0.37 49.58
C LEU A 97 -27.17 -0.25 48.70
N LEU A 98 -26.55 -1.37 48.32
CA LEU A 98 -25.40 -1.43 47.43
C LEU A 98 -25.79 -1.47 45.95
N LEU A 99 -27.02 -1.91 45.65
CA LEU A 99 -27.54 -1.97 44.29
C LEU A 99 -27.89 -0.57 43.75
N SER A 100 -27.69 -0.36 42.46
CA SER A 100 -28.04 0.90 41.77
C SER A 100 -29.53 1.23 41.84
N GLY A 101 -30.38 0.20 41.94
CA GLY A 101 -31.82 0.36 42.16
C GLY A 101 -32.16 1.13 43.44
N SER A 102 -31.27 1.19 44.43
CA SER A 102 -31.47 1.98 45.65
C SER A 102 -31.65 3.47 45.35
N ARG A 103 -31.07 4.01 44.28
CA ARG A 103 -31.16 5.44 43.91
C ARG A 103 -32.56 5.87 43.48
N TYR A 104 -33.36 4.95 42.97
CA TYR A 104 -34.60 5.26 42.26
C TYR A 104 -35.83 4.97 43.12
N PRO A 105 -36.96 5.66 42.86
CA PRO A 105 -38.24 5.31 43.45
C PRO A 105 -38.63 3.87 43.12
N MET A 106 -39.20 3.15 44.08
CA MET A 106 -39.63 1.75 43.89
C MET A 106 -40.98 1.68 43.18
N THR A 107 -41.04 2.10 41.92
CA THR A 107 -42.27 2.12 41.12
C THR A 107 -42.81 0.72 40.80
N SER A 108 -41.98 -0.32 40.96
CA SER A 108 -42.39 -1.73 40.83
C SER A 108 -43.12 -2.24 42.07
N GLU A 109 -42.79 -1.72 43.25
CA GLU A 109 -43.37 -2.14 44.54
C GLU A 109 -44.56 -1.26 44.94
N TYR A 110 -44.50 0.05 44.62
CA TYR A 110 -45.51 1.02 45.00
C TYR A 110 -46.04 1.80 43.79
N GLY A 111 -47.37 1.95 43.74
CA GLY A 111 -48.03 2.77 42.71
C GLY A 111 -47.71 4.26 42.83
N TRP A 112 -47.74 4.97 41.70
CA TRP A 112 -47.45 6.41 41.61
C TRP A 112 -48.36 7.27 42.50
N SER A 113 -49.63 6.88 42.67
CA SER A 113 -50.58 7.57 43.55
C SER A 113 -50.13 7.52 45.02
N ALA A 114 -49.63 6.37 45.47
CA ALA A 114 -49.16 6.17 46.84
C ALA A 114 -47.86 6.93 47.12
N LEU A 115 -46.90 6.91 46.19
CA LEU A 115 -45.66 7.69 46.29
C LEU A 115 -45.94 9.20 46.28
N ARG A 116 -46.89 9.66 45.44
CA ARG A 116 -47.32 11.06 45.42
C ARG A 116 -48.00 11.47 46.73
N ALA A 117 -48.80 10.59 47.32
CA ALA A 117 -49.43 10.83 48.62
C ALA A 117 -48.37 10.95 49.73
N LEU A 118 -47.38 10.05 49.77
CA LEU A 118 -46.26 10.12 50.72
C LEU A 118 -45.45 11.42 50.54
N TYR A 119 -45.19 11.83 49.30
CA TYR A 119 -44.50 13.08 49.01
C TYR A 119 -45.28 14.30 49.51
N ARG A 120 -46.60 14.36 49.26
CA ARG A 120 -47.50 15.40 49.79
C ARG A 120 -47.47 15.42 51.31
N PHE A 121 -47.59 14.25 51.94
CA PHE A 121 -47.50 14.11 53.39
C PHE A 121 -46.21 14.69 53.96
N SER A 122 -45.05 14.40 53.34
CA SER A 122 -43.76 14.96 53.78
C SER A 122 -43.64 16.48 53.63
N ARG A 123 -44.40 17.08 52.70
CA ARG A 123 -44.40 18.52 52.44
C ARG A 123 -45.36 19.27 53.34
N ASP A 124 -46.58 18.76 53.44
CA ASP A 124 -47.69 19.42 54.14
C ASP A 124 -47.60 19.19 55.66
N CYS A 125 -46.85 18.16 56.09
CA CYS A 125 -46.58 17.83 57.49
C CYS A 125 -47.82 17.89 58.39
N PRO A 126 -48.88 17.12 58.10
CA PRO A 126 -50.04 17.07 58.97
C PRO A 126 -49.64 16.52 60.35
N LEU A 127 -50.05 17.20 61.41
CA LEU A 127 -49.61 16.95 62.79
C LEU A 127 -50.16 15.64 63.39
N THR A 128 -51.13 14.98 62.76
CA THR A 128 -51.70 13.71 63.23
C THR A 128 -51.70 12.64 62.14
N ILE A 129 -51.09 11.49 62.46
CA ILE A 129 -51.50 10.21 61.89
C ILE A 129 -52.57 9.70 62.85
N ASP A 130 -53.85 9.89 62.51
CA ASP A 130 -54.95 9.46 63.38
C ASP A 130 -54.94 7.93 63.49
N ASN A 131 -54.30 7.39 64.54
CA ASN A 131 -54.29 5.96 64.87
C ASN A 131 -55.71 5.41 65.11
N THR A 132 -56.69 6.29 65.32
CA THR A 132 -58.10 6.00 65.60
C THR A 132 -59.00 5.99 64.37
N SER A 133 -58.59 6.62 63.25
CA SER A 133 -59.28 6.47 61.97
C SER A 133 -58.48 5.49 61.12
N GLN A 134 -59.02 4.30 60.87
CA GLN A 134 -58.50 3.33 59.90
C GLN A 134 -58.62 3.85 58.46
N ALA A 135 -58.20 5.08 58.17
CA ALA A 135 -57.75 5.45 56.84
C ALA A 135 -56.49 4.61 56.61
N ALA A 136 -56.70 3.39 56.10
CA ALA A 136 -55.65 2.39 55.95
C ALA A 136 -54.50 3.02 55.18
N LEU A 137 -53.39 3.27 55.89
CA LEU A 137 -52.13 3.64 55.25
C LEU A 137 -51.88 2.61 54.15
N PRO A 138 -51.45 3.03 52.95
CA PRO A 138 -51.18 2.09 51.88
C PRO A 138 -50.25 0.98 52.39
N ALA A 139 -50.64 -0.28 52.16
CA ALA A 139 -49.91 -1.43 52.68
C ALA A 139 -48.41 -1.35 52.28
N GLY A 140 -47.52 -1.55 53.26
CA GLY A 140 -46.08 -1.50 53.05
C GLY A 140 -45.45 -0.09 53.03
N LEU A 141 -46.22 0.99 53.23
CA LEU A 141 -45.70 2.37 53.39
C LEU A 141 -45.81 2.89 54.83
N ASP A 142 -46.36 2.13 55.76
CA ASP A 142 -46.57 2.52 57.17
C ASP A 142 -45.29 3.07 57.81
N LYS A 143 -44.16 2.40 57.58
CA LYS A 143 -42.85 2.81 58.06
C LYS A 143 -42.44 4.19 57.52
N ALA A 144 -42.68 4.44 56.24
CA ALA A 144 -42.33 5.70 55.59
C ALA A 144 -43.18 6.87 56.09
N TYR A 145 -44.49 6.65 56.29
CA TYR A 145 -45.36 7.67 56.88
C TYR A 145 -44.98 7.99 58.34
N ARG A 146 -44.69 6.97 59.15
CA ARG A 146 -44.23 7.17 60.54
C ARG A 146 -42.89 7.90 60.61
N PHE A 147 -41.99 7.60 59.68
CA PHE A 147 -40.71 8.31 59.56
C PHE A 147 -40.91 9.79 59.21
N GLU A 148 -41.69 10.10 58.18
CA GLU A 148 -41.96 11.49 57.79
C GLU A 148 -42.71 12.26 58.90
N ALA A 149 -43.66 11.63 59.59
CA ALA A 149 -44.35 12.27 60.72
C ALA A 149 -43.40 12.60 61.88
N ALA A 150 -42.41 11.74 62.15
CA ALA A 150 -41.38 12.02 63.14
C ALA A 150 -40.51 13.22 62.73
N LEU A 151 -40.18 13.36 61.44
CA LEU A 151 -39.44 14.51 60.91
C LEU A 151 -40.24 15.82 60.88
N CYS A 152 -41.57 15.74 60.78
CA CYS A 152 -42.45 16.90 60.83
C CYS A 152 -42.48 17.60 62.19
N GLN A 153 -42.07 16.92 63.28
CA GLN A 153 -41.93 17.52 64.61
C GLN A 153 -40.83 18.59 64.68
N GLY A 154 -39.95 18.67 63.68
CA GLY A 154 -38.96 19.74 63.54
C GLY A 154 -37.71 19.60 64.40
N GLN A 155 -37.66 18.62 65.31
CA GLN A 155 -36.51 18.33 66.17
C GLN A 155 -35.69 17.14 65.62
N PRO A 156 -34.35 17.13 65.77
CA PRO A 156 -33.53 15.97 65.46
C PRO A 156 -33.99 14.73 66.24
N LEU A 157 -34.09 13.60 65.56
CA LEU A 157 -34.44 12.34 66.18
C LEU A 157 -33.26 11.82 67.01
N SER A 158 -33.55 11.36 68.23
CA SER A 158 -32.54 10.64 69.02
C SER A 158 -32.15 9.33 68.34
N THR A 159 -30.95 8.82 68.63
CA THR A 159 -30.45 7.54 68.09
C THR A 159 -31.42 6.38 68.35
N ALA A 160 -32.08 6.36 69.51
CA ALA A 160 -33.09 5.37 69.86
C ALA A 160 -34.35 5.45 68.99
N GLN A 161 -34.81 6.66 68.65
CA GLN A 161 -35.97 6.87 67.77
C GLN A 161 -35.66 6.55 66.31
N LEU A 162 -34.41 6.79 65.86
CA LEU A 162 -34.00 6.55 64.49
C LEU A 162 -33.70 5.07 64.20
N ARG A 163 -33.19 4.32 65.19
CA ARG A 163 -32.75 2.92 65.03
C ARG A 163 -33.77 1.98 64.38
N PRO A 164 -35.07 1.96 64.74
CA PRO A 164 -36.06 1.11 64.09
C PRO A 164 -36.15 1.36 62.58
N PHE A 165 -35.99 2.62 62.16
CA PHE A 165 -36.01 2.97 60.74
C PHE A 165 -34.78 2.49 59.98
N LEU A 166 -33.65 2.35 60.66
CA LEU A 166 -32.38 1.95 60.06
C LEU A 166 -32.14 0.43 60.09
N THR A 167 -32.72 -0.31 61.04
CA THR A 167 -32.40 -1.74 61.21
C THR A 167 -33.51 -2.69 60.75
N GLN A 168 -34.77 -2.26 60.77
CA GLN A 168 -35.90 -3.12 60.38
C GLN A 168 -36.18 -2.96 58.88
N ALA A 169 -36.44 -4.06 58.16
CA ALA A 169 -36.84 -3.98 56.75
C ALA A 169 -38.21 -3.28 56.59
N PRO A 170 -38.46 -2.55 55.47
CA PRO A 170 -37.54 -2.26 54.38
C PRO A 170 -36.53 -1.17 54.75
N LEU A 171 -35.26 -1.33 54.35
CA LEU A 171 -34.16 -0.38 54.67
C LEU A 171 -34.04 0.78 53.66
N ARG A 172 -34.54 0.56 52.46
CA ARG A 172 -34.63 1.56 51.40
C ARG A 172 -35.86 2.43 51.61
N TYR A 173 -35.73 3.72 51.33
CA TYR A 173 -36.84 4.67 51.36
C TYR A 173 -37.66 4.55 50.05
N PRO A 174 -39.01 4.59 50.07
CA PRO A 174 -39.84 4.32 48.89
C PRO A 174 -39.58 5.23 47.67
N ALA A 175 -39.16 6.47 47.88
CA ALA A 175 -38.81 7.40 46.80
C ALA A 175 -37.33 7.32 46.35
N GLY A 176 -36.58 6.34 46.84
CA GLY A 176 -35.14 6.17 46.59
C GLY A 176 -34.25 6.68 47.73
N GLY A 177 -33.05 6.11 47.78
CA GLY A 177 -32.08 6.20 48.87
C GLY A 177 -32.43 5.27 50.04
N SER A 178 -31.68 5.40 51.12
CA SER A 178 -32.02 4.83 52.42
C SER A 178 -32.75 5.84 53.32
N TYR A 179 -33.33 5.35 54.42
CA TYR A 179 -33.85 6.24 55.48
C TYR A 179 -32.75 7.12 56.09
N ALA A 180 -31.51 6.62 56.17
CA ALA A 180 -30.36 7.41 56.62
C ALA A 180 -30.02 8.54 55.62
N ASP A 181 -30.00 8.25 54.31
CA ASP A 181 -29.77 9.27 53.28
C ASP A 181 -30.82 10.37 53.33
N ARG A 182 -32.09 10.00 53.59
CA ARG A 182 -33.20 10.93 53.75
C ARG A 182 -33.05 11.78 55.01
N TYR A 183 -32.68 11.18 56.15
CA TYR A 183 -32.48 11.88 57.42
C TYR A 183 -31.32 12.88 57.37
N LEU A 184 -30.16 12.47 56.83
CA LEU A 184 -29.01 13.35 56.70
C LEU A 184 -29.28 14.54 55.77
N ARG A 185 -29.98 14.32 54.65
CA ARG A 185 -30.43 15.41 53.76
C ARG A 185 -31.38 16.37 54.46
N TRP A 186 -32.29 15.85 55.30
CA TRP A 186 -33.21 16.66 56.10
C TRP A 186 -32.47 17.52 57.13
N LEU A 187 -31.49 16.96 57.85
CA LEU A 187 -30.65 17.70 58.79
C LEU A 187 -29.87 18.82 58.09
N GLN A 188 -29.28 18.50 56.93
CA GLN A 188 -28.52 19.45 56.12
C GLN A 188 -29.41 20.60 55.63
N ALA A 189 -30.62 20.31 55.14
CA ALA A 189 -31.55 21.33 54.63
C ALA A 189 -32.01 22.34 55.69
N ARG A 190 -31.99 21.96 56.97
CA ARG A 190 -32.41 22.81 58.10
C ARG A 190 -31.24 23.43 58.87
N GLY A 191 -30.00 23.13 58.47
CA GLY A 191 -28.80 23.62 59.17
C GLY A 191 -28.66 23.09 60.60
N LEU A 192 -29.35 21.99 60.96
CA LEU A 192 -29.48 21.48 62.33
C LEU A 192 -28.36 20.50 62.74
N ALA A 193 -27.15 20.64 62.21
CA ALA A 193 -26.09 19.64 62.42
C ALA A 193 -24.91 20.17 63.25
N ALA A 194 -24.50 19.36 64.24
CA ALA A 194 -23.10 19.22 64.70
C ALA A 194 -22.18 18.87 63.49
N PRO A 195 -20.86 18.69 63.61
CA PRO A 195 -20.00 18.49 62.45
C PRO A 195 -20.55 17.37 61.55
N MET A 196 -21.06 17.69 60.36
CA MET A 196 -21.76 16.73 59.47
C MET A 196 -20.90 15.48 59.18
N ALA A 197 -19.57 15.63 59.27
CA ALA A 197 -18.60 14.54 59.18
C ALA A 197 -18.78 13.46 60.26
N THR A 198 -19.07 13.82 61.52
CA THR A 198 -19.24 12.84 62.61
C THR A 198 -20.53 12.05 62.44
N LEU A 199 -21.64 12.73 62.12
CA LEU A 199 -22.94 12.08 61.88
C LEU A 199 -22.89 11.16 60.64
N ARG A 200 -22.21 11.58 59.57
CA ARG A 200 -22.00 10.74 58.39
C ARG A 200 -21.19 9.48 58.72
N SER A 201 -20.20 9.57 59.60
CA SER A 201 -19.44 8.40 60.05
C SER A 201 -20.26 7.47 60.95
N GLU A 202 -21.14 8.02 61.79
CA GLU A 202 -22.00 7.25 62.70
C GLU A 202 -23.03 6.40 61.92
N TYR A 203 -23.64 6.97 60.87
CA TYR A 203 -24.68 6.29 60.08
C TYR A 203 -24.18 5.64 58.79
N ALA A 204 -22.86 5.59 58.58
CA ALA A 204 -22.22 5.15 57.34
C ALA A 204 -22.72 3.77 56.84
N ASN A 205 -23.03 2.86 57.77
CA ASN A 205 -23.47 1.48 57.47
C ASN A 205 -24.88 1.38 56.86
N TRP A 206 -25.69 2.42 57.00
CA TRP A 206 -27.07 2.45 56.50
C TRP A 206 -27.26 3.43 55.34
N LEU A 207 -26.20 4.06 54.86
CA LEU A 207 -26.25 4.90 53.67
C LEU A 207 -26.34 4.05 52.41
N SER A 208 -26.92 4.60 51.35
CA SER A 208 -26.76 3.97 50.03
C SER A 208 -25.31 4.14 49.55
N VAL A 209 -24.85 3.19 48.73
CA VAL A 209 -23.47 3.23 48.18
C VAL A 209 -23.22 4.48 47.32
N ASP A 210 -24.26 5.13 46.83
CA ASP A 210 -24.15 6.34 46.02
C ASP A 210 -23.87 7.60 46.87
N ASP A 211 -24.04 7.55 48.20
CA ASP A 211 -23.59 8.63 49.09
C ASP A 211 -22.06 8.57 49.28
N SER A 212 -21.41 9.72 49.13
CA SER A 212 -19.96 9.90 49.31
C SER A 212 -19.44 9.46 50.68
N ALA A 213 -20.28 9.45 51.72
CA ALA A 213 -19.90 9.05 53.07
C ALA A 213 -19.93 7.52 53.27
N HIS A 214 -20.50 6.77 52.33
CA HIS A 214 -20.52 5.31 52.43
C HIS A 214 -19.09 4.75 52.29
N PRO A 215 -18.63 3.83 53.17
CA PRO A 215 -17.23 3.37 53.18
C PRO A 215 -16.80 2.69 51.87
N LEU A 216 -17.74 2.05 51.18
CA LEU A 216 -17.51 1.39 49.89
C LEU A 216 -17.69 2.31 48.67
N HIS A 217 -18.10 3.57 48.85
CA HIS A 217 -18.37 4.48 47.74
C HIS A 217 -17.16 4.63 46.83
N GLN A 218 -16.01 4.99 47.40
CA GLN A 218 -14.79 5.20 46.62
C GLN A 218 -14.25 3.90 46.01
N ALA A 219 -14.36 2.78 46.72
CA ALA A 219 -13.91 1.48 46.25
C ALA A 219 -14.70 1.00 45.01
N LEU A 220 -16.00 1.30 44.96
CA LEU A 220 -16.90 0.88 43.89
C LEU A 220 -17.19 1.99 42.85
N ALA A 221 -16.70 3.21 43.05
CA ALA A 221 -16.93 4.35 42.15
C ALA A 221 -16.39 4.14 40.72
N ALA A 222 -15.41 3.24 40.55
CA ALA A 222 -14.86 2.90 39.24
C ALA A 222 -15.83 2.09 38.35
N LEU A 223 -16.81 1.41 38.96
CA LEU A 223 -17.74 0.52 38.26
C LEU A 223 -18.97 1.29 37.79
N ALA A 224 -19.43 1.01 36.57
CA ALA A 224 -20.73 1.49 36.14
C ALA A 224 -21.86 0.81 36.95
N PRO A 225 -23.02 1.46 37.14
CA PRO A 225 -24.10 0.93 37.97
C PRO A 225 -24.54 -0.50 37.60
N ALA A 226 -24.70 -0.78 36.29
CA ALA A 226 -25.07 -2.12 35.81
C ALA A 226 -23.98 -3.18 36.08
N GLN A 227 -22.71 -2.79 36.01
CA GLN A 227 -21.57 -3.68 36.27
C GLN A 227 -21.47 -4.00 37.77
N ARG A 228 -21.67 -2.99 38.62
CA ARG A 228 -21.73 -3.14 40.07
C ARG A 228 -22.82 -4.12 40.48
N ASP A 229 -24.02 -3.96 39.93
CA ASP A 229 -25.16 -4.83 40.26
C ASP A 229 -24.90 -6.28 39.82
N LEU A 230 -24.32 -6.49 38.64
CA LEU A 230 -23.91 -7.82 38.17
C LEU A 230 -22.86 -8.45 39.11
N LEU A 231 -21.83 -7.70 39.50
CA LEU A 231 -20.78 -8.17 40.40
C LEU A 231 -21.31 -8.52 41.78
N LEU A 232 -22.25 -7.73 42.32
CA LEU A 232 -22.88 -7.99 43.61
C LEU A 232 -23.88 -9.14 43.58
N SER A 233 -24.45 -9.47 42.40
CA SER A 233 -25.36 -10.61 42.23
C SER A 233 -24.66 -11.97 42.24
N GLY A 234 -23.33 -12.00 42.15
CA GLY A 234 -22.50 -13.21 42.20
C GLY A 234 -21.98 -13.67 40.84
N ASP A 235 -20.90 -14.47 40.88
CA ASP A 235 -20.25 -15.20 39.78
C ASP A 235 -20.23 -14.51 38.41
N SER A 236 -19.86 -13.23 38.42
CA SER A 236 -19.83 -12.42 37.20
C SER A 236 -18.52 -11.66 37.04
N TRP A 237 -18.30 -11.22 35.81
CA TRP A 237 -17.11 -10.52 35.37
C TRP A 237 -17.52 -9.22 34.69
N ALA A 238 -16.72 -8.17 34.89
CA ALA A 238 -16.96 -6.86 34.30
C ALA A 238 -15.66 -6.11 33.98
N LEU A 239 -15.73 -5.18 33.01
CA LEU A 239 -14.63 -4.29 32.64
C LEU A 239 -15.01 -2.86 32.99
N ASP A 240 -14.19 -2.18 33.77
CA ASP A 240 -14.45 -0.76 34.09
C ASP A 240 -14.06 0.18 32.94
N SER A 241 -14.29 1.48 33.13
CA SER A 241 -13.95 2.53 32.14
C SER A 241 -12.45 2.61 31.83
N ALA A 242 -11.59 2.18 32.76
CA ALA A 242 -10.14 2.14 32.59
C ALA A 242 -9.65 0.80 31.99
N GLN A 243 -10.56 -0.08 31.57
CA GLN A 243 -10.26 -1.42 31.05
C GLN A 243 -9.55 -2.32 32.09
N ARG A 244 -9.85 -2.14 33.38
CA ARG A 244 -9.45 -3.05 34.45
C ARG A 244 -10.53 -4.11 34.60
N LEU A 245 -10.09 -5.35 34.83
CA LEU A 245 -10.96 -6.51 34.93
C LEU A 245 -11.39 -6.70 36.37
N TRP A 246 -12.70 -6.76 36.60
CA TRP A 246 -13.31 -7.03 37.88
C TRP A 246 -14.00 -8.39 37.86
N LEU A 247 -13.89 -9.12 38.97
CA LEU A 247 -14.52 -10.42 39.14
C LEU A 247 -15.14 -10.54 40.53
N SER A 248 -16.27 -11.23 40.60
CA SER A 248 -16.88 -11.68 41.85
C SER A 248 -16.31 -13.05 42.22
N SER A 249 -15.83 -13.20 43.46
CA SER A 249 -15.29 -14.44 44.01
C SER A 249 -15.88 -14.66 45.41
N PRO A 250 -15.92 -15.90 45.94
CA PRO A 250 -16.37 -16.16 47.33
C PRO A 250 -15.60 -15.37 48.40
N VAL A 251 -14.39 -14.90 48.08
CA VAL A 251 -13.55 -14.08 48.98
C VAL A 251 -13.92 -12.59 48.92
N GLY A 252 -14.67 -12.18 47.90
CA GLY A 252 -15.11 -10.81 47.67
C GLY A 252 -14.83 -10.33 46.23
N LEU A 253 -14.86 -9.01 46.04
CA LEU A 253 -14.61 -8.38 44.75
C LEU A 253 -13.11 -8.21 44.53
N LYS A 254 -12.60 -8.79 43.44
CA LYS A 254 -11.20 -8.67 43.04
C LYS A 254 -11.05 -7.88 41.74
N ARG A 255 -9.87 -7.27 41.57
CA ARG A 255 -9.51 -6.47 40.40
C ARG A 255 -8.14 -6.87 39.85
N LEU A 256 -8.02 -6.89 38.53
CA LEU A 256 -6.77 -6.97 37.78
C LEU A 256 -6.55 -5.73 36.93
N GLU A 257 -5.30 -5.28 36.88
CA GLU A 257 -4.91 -4.19 36.00
C GLU A 257 -4.87 -4.62 34.53
N ARG A 258 -5.07 -3.66 33.63
CA ARG A 258 -5.18 -3.90 32.18
C ARG A 258 -4.06 -4.77 31.62
N ALA A 259 -2.82 -4.44 31.94
CA ALA A 259 -1.65 -5.14 31.43
C ALA A 259 -1.59 -6.61 31.88
N GLN A 260 -2.05 -6.89 33.10
CA GLN A 260 -1.99 -8.23 33.70
C GLN A 260 -3.01 -9.15 33.03
N TRP A 261 -4.28 -8.74 32.97
CA TRP A 261 -5.31 -9.60 32.39
C TRP A 261 -5.15 -9.74 30.87
N GLN A 262 -4.66 -8.70 30.17
CA GLN A 262 -4.39 -8.80 28.73
C GLN A 262 -3.28 -9.80 28.42
N ALA A 263 -2.22 -9.84 29.22
CA ALA A 263 -1.16 -10.83 29.07
C ALA A 263 -1.68 -12.26 29.28
N LEU A 264 -2.50 -12.48 30.32
CA LEU A 264 -3.14 -13.77 30.59
C LEU A 264 -4.12 -14.18 29.47
N ALA A 265 -4.93 -13.25 28.97
CA ALA A 265 -5.87 -13.49 27.88
C ALA A 265 -5.14 -13.86 26.58
N HIS A 266 -4.04 -13.16 26.26
CA HIS A 266 -3.20 -13.48 25.11
C HIS A 266 -2.54 -14.87 25.21
N GLN A 267 -2.11 -15.28 26.40
CA GLN A 267 -1.58 -16.63 26.62
C GLN A 267 -2.64 -17.72 26.44
N ALA A 268 -3.89 -17.43 26.82
CA ALA A 268 -5.03 -18.32 26.61
C ALA A 268 -5.61 -18.25 25.18
N GLY A 269 -5.10 -17.36 24.32
CA GLY A 269 -5.58 -17.21 22.94
C GLY A 269 -6.98 -16.57 22.83
N ILE A 270 -7.40 -15.80 23.83
CA ILE A 270 -8.70 -15.12 23.87
C ILE A 270 -8.53 -13.60 23.99
N THR A 271 -9.59 -12.89 23.65
CA THR A 271 -9.74 -11.45 23.85
C THR A 271 -11.07 -11.18 24.56
N LEU A 272 -11.05 -10.23 25.49
CA LEU A 272 -12.20 -9.87 26.30
C LEU A 272 -12.64 -8.47 25.94
N VAL A 273 -13.94 -8.32 25.68
CA VAL A 273 -14.55 -7.02 25.36
C VAL A 273 -15.84 -6.87 26.17
N ALA A 274 -16.29 -5.64 26.43
CA ALA A 274 -17.58 -5.42 27.07
C ALA A 274 -18.72 -5.92 26.19
N ARG A 275 -19.71 -6.59 26.79
CA ARG A 275 -20.83 -7.23 26.05
C ARG A 275 -21.60 -6.23 25.18
N ASP A 276 -21.83 -5.02 25.68
CA ASP A 276 -22.60 -3.99 24.98
C ASP A 276 -21.89 -3.42 23.74
N SER A 277 -20.57 -3.66 23.62
CA SER A 277 -19.78 -3.16 22.49
C SER A 277 -19.80 -4.07 21.26
N VAL A 278 -20.39 -5.26 21.37
CA VAL A 278 -20.38 -6.28 20.30
C VAL A 278 -21.80 -6.75 20.03
N ALA A 279 -22.22 -6.73 18.75
CA ALA A 279 -23.55 -7.16 18.35
C ALA A 279 -23.78 -8.69 18.49
N GLN A 280 -22.74 -9.49 18.24
CA GLN A 280 -22.78 -10.95 18.34
C GLN A 280 -21.66 -11.42 19.25
N CYS A 281 -22.04 -11.96 20.41
CA CYS A 281 -21.08 -12.46 21.38
C CYS A 281 -20.96 -13.99 21.29
N PRO A 282 -19.78 -14.54 20.96
CA PRO A 282 -19.63 -15.99 20.83
C PRO A 282 -19.72 -16.75 22.15
N LEU A 283 -19.16 -16.19 23.22
CA LEU A 283 -19.30 -16.74 24.58
C LEU A 283 -19.56 -15.58 25.57
N PRO A 284 -20.82 -15.39 25.99
CA PRO A 284 -21.18 -14.36 26.96
C PRO A 284 -20.84 -14.82 28.38
N VAL A 285 -20.09 -14.00 29.13
CA VAL A 285 -19.77 -14.26 30.54
C VAL A 285 -20.02 -12.99 31.35
N GLY A 286 -21.16 -12.94 32.06
CA GLY A 286 -21.58 -11.74 32.78
C GLY A 286 -21.72 -10.52 31.86
N ALA A 287 -20.96 -9.46 32.16
CA ALA A 287 -20.88 -8.25 31.34
C ALA A 287 -19.80 -8.30 30.24
N LEU A 288 -19.15 -9.45 30.06
CA LEU A 288 -18.07 -9.63 29.10
C LEU A 288 -18.47 -10.52 27.93
N CYS A 289 -17.76 -10.30 26.84
CA CYS A 289 -17.76 -11.16 25.69
C CYS A 289 -16.37 -11.73 25.45
N VAL A 290 -16.28 -13.06 25.38
CA VAL A 290 -15.03 -13.77 25.07
C VAL A 290 -14.99 -14.05 23.56
N GLN A 291 -13.91 -13.63 22.92
CA GLN A 291 -13.66 -13.79 21.49
C GLN A 291 -12.29 -14.46 21.26
N PRO A 292 -12.12 -15.21 20.17
CA PRO A 292 -10.80 -15.75 19.82
C PRO A 292 -9.83 -14.60 19.55
N ALA A 293 -8.58 -14.73 20.02
CA ALA A 293 -7.56 -13.75 19.71
C ALA A 293 -7.36 -13.67 18.19
N PRO A 294 -7.26 -12.46 17.60
CA PRO A 294 -7.02 -12.33 16.18
C PRO A 294 -5.71 -13.03 15.83
N ALA A 295 -5.74 -13.94 14.85
CA ALA A 295 -4.56 -14.61 14.38
C ALA A 295 -3.50 -13.56 14.03
N ARG A 296 -2.31 -13.66 14.65
CA ARG A 296 -1.17 -12.82 14.31
C ARG A 296 -0.65 -13.25 12.94
N PHE A 297 -1.35 -12.84 11.90
CA PHE A 297 -0.91 -13.06 10.54
C PHE A 297 0.33 -12.19 10.32
N ASN A 298 1.50 -12.84 10.25
CA ASN A 298 2.76 -12.15 10.10
C ASN A 298 2.79 -11.49 8.70
N ARG A 299 2.49 -10.18 8.67
CA ARG A 299 2.39 -9.36 7.46
C ARG A 299 3.65 -9.44 6.58
N GLY A 300 4.79 -9.83 7.14
CA GLY A 300 6.02 -10.09 6.40
C GLY A 300 5.83 -11.11 5.27
N TRP A 301 5.05 -12.18 5.48
CA TRP A 301 4.85 -13.21 4.45
C TRP A 301 4.10 -12.70 3.21
N LEU A 302 3.16 -11.76 3.38
CA LEU A 302 2.47 -11.11 2.24
C LEU A 302 3.43 -10.23 1.44
N LEU A 303 4.28 -9.46 2.12
CA LEU A 303 5.27 -8.59 1.47
C LEU A 303 6.31 -9.41 0.70
N TRP A 304 6.81 -10.50 1.30
CA TRP A 304 7.72 -11.43 0.63
C TRP A 304 7.06 -12.12 -0.57
N GLY A 305 5.79 -12.55 -0.42
CA GLY A 305 5.02 -13.12 -1.52
C GLY A 305 4.84 -12.14 -2.68
N ALA A 306 4.49 -10.88 -2.40
CA ALA A 306 4.34 -9.85 -3.43
C ALA A 306 5.67 -9.51 -4.12
N LEU A 307 6.77 -9.37 -3.35
CA LEU A 307 8.11 -9.13 -3.90
C LEU A 307 8.58 -10.27 -4.81
N ALA A 308 8.38 -11.53 -4.40
CA ALA A 308 8.72 -12.69 -5.21
C ALA A 308 7.95 -12.72 -6.54
N LEU A 309 6.66 -12.38 -6.49
CA LEU A 309 5.79 -12.35 -7.67
C LEU A 309 6.19 -11.22 -8.63
N CYS A 310 6.52 -10.04 -8.12
CA CYS A 310 7.10 -8.94 -8.91
C CYS A 310 8.45 -9.33 -9.54
N ALA A 311 9.35 -9.97 -8.79
CA ALA A 311 10.65 -10.40 -9.31
C ALA A 311 10.50 -11.43 -10.44
N LEU A 312 9.61 -12.42 -10.28
CA LEU A 312 9.25 -13.38 -11.34
C LEU A 312 8.69 -12.68 -12.57
N TRP A 313 7.84 -11.69 -12.40
CA TRP A 313 7.27 -10.89 -13.49
C TRP A 313 8.35 -10.12 -14.26
N VAL A 314 9.25 -9.43 -13.56
CA VAL A 314 10.37 -8.71 -14.15
C VAL A 314 11.32 -9.66 -14.89
N ALA A 315 11.64 -10.82 -14.29
CA ALA A 315 12.46 -11.84 -14.93
C ALA A 315 11.83 -12.35 -16.23
N ARG A 316 10.52 -12.63 -16.22
CA ARG A 316 9.76 -13.06 -17.42
C ARG A 316 9.76 -12.00 -18.51
N LEU A 317 9.52 -10.73 -18.17
CA LEU A 317 9.57 -9.61 -19.11
C LEU A 317 10.96 -9.47 -19.76
N LEU A 318 12.02 -9.57 -18.96
CA LEU A 318 13.39 -9.51 -19.46
C LEU A 318 13.72 -10.70 -20.37
N TRP A 319 13.25 -11.90 -20.03
CA TRP A 319 13.45 -13.09 -20.84
C TRP A 319 12.77 -12.99 -22.21
N LEU A 320 11.50 -12.56 -22.24
CA LEU A 320 10.75 -12.35 -23.50
C LEU A 320 11.42 -11.30 -24.40
N ARG A 321 11.90 -10.19 -23.81
CA ARG A 321 12.63 -9.16 -24.57
C ARG A 321 13.93 -9.70 -25.17
N ARG A 322 14.68 -10.52 -24.42
CA ARG A 322 15.93 -11.13 -24.91
C ARG A 322 15.66 -12.09 -26.06
N ARG A 323 14.63 -12.93 -25.95
CA ARG A 323 14.25 -13.90 -26.98
C ARG A 323 13.84 -13.22 -28.29
N ALA A 324 12.97 -12.21 -28.21
CA ALA A 324 12.57 -11.43 -29.38
C ALA A 324 13.77 -10.71 -30.05
N ALA A 325 14.74 -10.25 -29.26
CA ALA A 325 15.96 -9.65 -29.81
C ALA A 325 16.89 -10.67 -30.49
N GLN A 326 16.95 -11.91 -30.00
CA GLN A 326 17.73 -12.99 -30.61
C GLN A 326 17.12 -13.46 -31.93
N GLU A 327 15.80 -13.67 -31.98
CA GLU A 327 15.09 -14.09 -33.19
C GLU A 327 15.23 -13.06 -34.32
N ARG A 328 15.08 -11.76 -34.01
CA ARG A 328 15.30 -10.68 -34.99
C ARG A 328 16.73 -10.68 -35.54
N ARG A 329 17.73 -10.96 -34.70
CA ARG A 329 19.14 -11.02 -35.14
C ARG A 329 19.39 -12.21 -36.05
N PHE A 330 18.88 -13.38 -35.68
CA PHE A 330 19.02 -14.61 -36.47
C PHE A 330 18.39 -14.44 -37.86
N VAL A 331 17.17 -13.90 -37.93
CA VAL A 331 16.48 -13.64 -39.21
C VAL A 331 17.28 -12.65 -40.07
N LEU A 332 17.76 -11.55 -39.49
CA LEU A 332 18.54 -10.58 -40.24
C LEU A 332 19.89 -11.15 -40.71
N GLN A 333 20.57 -11.97 -39.89
CA GLN A 333 21.83 -12.63 -40.26
C GLN A 333 21.64 -13.62 -41.41
N LEU A 334 20.58 -14.44 -41.35
CA LEU A 334 20.24 -15.38 -42.41
C LEU A 334 19.95 -14.65 -43.73
N LEU A 335 19.12 -13.59 -43.68
CA LEU A 335 18.82 -12.78 -44.86
C LEU A 335 20.07 -12.15 -45.49
N THR A 336 21.02 -11.66 -44.69
CA THR A 336 22.28 -11.12 -45.23
C THR A 336 23.18 -12.17 -45.86
N HIS A 337 23.12 -13.42 -45.39
CA HIS A 337 23.92 -14.51 -45.95
C HIS A 337 23.35 -14.99 -47.29
N GLU A 338 22.03 -15.19 -47.37
CA GLU A 338 21.34 -15.66 -48.58
C GLU A 338 21.32 -14.61 -49.71
N LEU A 339 21.43 -13.33 -49.39
CA LEU A 339 21.54 -12.26 -50.39
C LEU A 339 22.95 -12.09 -50.95
N ARG A 340 23.99 -12.65 -50.32
CA ARG A 340 25.39 -12.51 -50.76
C ARG A 340 25.65 -13.21 -52.09
N THR A 341 25.20 -14.45 -52.18
CA THR A 341 25.40 -15.34 -53.33
C THR A 341 24.74 -14.80 -54.61
N PRO A 342 23.46 -14.36 -54.60
CA PRO A 342 22.83 -13.79 -55.80
C PRO A 342 23.44 -12.43 -56.19
N VAL A 343 23.87 -11.60 -55.24
CA VAL A 343 24.54 -10.33 -55.55
C VAL A 343 25.88 -10.55 -56.24
N ALA A 344 26.70 -11.50 -55.75
CA ALA A 344 27.97 -11.84 -56.37
C ALA A 344 27.79 -12.42 -57.79
N SER A 345 26.77 -13.26 -57.97
CA SER A 345 26.41 -13.81 -59.29
C SER A 345 25.96 -12.71 -60.27
N LEU A 346 25.13 -11.75 -59.82
CA LEU A 346 24.73 -10.60 -60.62
C LEU A 346 25.92 -9.70 -60.99
N ALA A 347 26.86 -9.49 -60.06
CA ALA A 347 28.07 -8.71 -60.33
C ALA A 347 28.92 -9.36 -61.44
N LEU A 348 29.10 -10.68 -61.39
CA LEU A 348 29.84 -11.43 -62.41
C LEU A 348 29.13 -11.36 -63.78
N ALA A 349 27.80 -11.51 -63.80
CA ALA A 349 27.00 -11.38 -65.03
C ALA A 349 27.08 -9.97 -65.63
N PHE A 350 27.19 -8.93 -64.79
CA PHE A 350 27.39 -7.58 -65.28
C PHE A 350 28.81 -7.32 -65.77
N GLU A 351 29.84 -7.96 -65.20
CA GLU A 351 31.21 -7.90 -65.72
C GLU A 351 31.29 -8.50 -67.12
N THR A 352 30.69 -9.67 -67.37
CA THR A 352 30.65 -10.27 -68.71
C THR A 352 29.93 -9.39 -69.73
N LEU A 353 28.84 -8.73 -69.33
CA LEU A 353 28.11 -7.80 -70.21
C LEU A 353 28.87 -6.48 -70.43
N ARG A 354 29.74 -6.08 -69.50
CA ARG A 354 30.61 -4.91 -69.63
C ARG A 354 31.73 -5.17 -70.64
N ASP A 355 32.23 -6.38 -70.74
CA ASP A 355 33.27 -6.71 -71.73
C ASP A 355 32.74 -6.64 -73.17
N GLU A 356 31.43 -6.81 -73.37
CA GLU A 356 30.73 -6.64 -74.64
C GLU A 356 30.12 -5.24 -74.83
N TYR A 357 30.48 -4.26 -74.00
CA TYR A 357 29.83 -2.95 -73.96
C TYR A 357 29.78 -2.22 -75.32
N ALA A 358 30.87 -2.32 -76.09
CA ALA A 358 31.00 -1.68 -77.39
C ALA A 358 30.09 -2.29 -78.49
N ALA A 359 29.62 -3.53 -78.30
CA ALA A 359 28.74 -4.23 -79.22
C ALA A 359 27.24 -3.96 -78.96
N LEU A 360 26.91 -3.30 -77.85
CA LEU A 360 25.52 -2.97 -77.47
C LEU A 360 25.00 -1.74 -78.22
N SER A 361 23.69 -1.72 -78.49
CA SER A 361 23.00 -0.54 -79.00
C SER A 361 23.04 0.62 -77.98
N PRO A 362 22.88 1.89 -78.40
CA PRO A 362 22.90 3.05 -77.49
C PRO A 362 21.88 2.93 -76.33
N ALA A 363 20.72 2.33 -76.59
CA ALA A 363 19.73 2.05 -75.54
C ALA A 363 20.18 0.93 -74.58
N GLY A 364 20.88 -0.10 -75.10
CA GLY A 364 21.46 -1.18 -74.30
C GLY A 364 22.60 -0.71 -73.39
N GLN A 365 23.43 0.21 -73.87
CA GLN A 365 24.50 0.85 -73.08
C GLN A 365 23.94 1.65 -71.89
N LEU A 366 22.86 2.40 -72.09
CA LEU A 366 22.17 3.12 -71.02
C LEU A 366 21.49 2.18 -70.02
N ALA A 367 20.88 1.09 -70.49
CA ALA A 367 20.25 0.08 -69.64
C ALA A 367 21.29 -0.67 -68.79
N LEU A 368 22.42 -1.06 -69.37
CA LEU A 368 23.53 -1.70 -68.67
C LEU A 368 24.16 -0.75 -67.64
N GLY A 369 24.34 0.53 -67.98
CA GLY A 369 24.81 1.55 -67.03
C GLY A 369 23.90 1.70 -65.81
N ARG A 370 22.56 1.67 -66.00
CA ARG A 370 21.59 1.66 -64.89
C ARG A 370 21.66 0.37 -64.08
N ALA A 371 21.72 -0.79 -64.73
CA ALA A 371 21.81 -2.09 -64.08
C ALA A 371 23.10 -2.25 -63.24
N LEU A 372 24.24 -1.78 -63.75
CA LEU A 372 25.50 -1.68 -63.02
C LEU A 372 25.38 -0.76 -61.80
N GLY A 373 24.73 0.39 -61.95
CA GLY A 373 24.44 1.31 -60.84
C GLY A 373 23.57 0.67 -59.75
N ASP A 374 22.51 -0.04 -60.15
CA ASP A 374 21.61 -0.73 -59.24
C ASP A 374 22.28 -1.96 -58.58
N GLY A 375 23.11 -2.70 -59.30
CA GLY A 375 23.91 -3.81 -58.79
C GLY A 375 24.93 -3.35 -57.73
N ALA A 376 25.66 -2.27 -58.02
CA ALA A 376 26.58 -1.65 -57.05
C ALA A 376 25.84 -1.16 -55.80
N ARG A 377 24.63 -0.62 -55.97
CA ARG A 377 23.76 -0.20 -54.86
C ARG A 377 23.29 -1.39 -54.01
N LEU A 378 22.90 -2.49 -54.63
CA LEU A 378 22.48 -3.72 -53.96
C LEU A 378 23.63 -4.33 -53.15
N ALA A 379 24.83 -4.41 -53.74
CA ALA A 379 26.03 -4.87 -53.07
C ALA A 379 26.42 -3.99 -51.87
N ARG A 380 26.22 -2.68 -51.98
CA ARG A 380 26.44 -1.76 -50.86
C ARG A 380 25.44 -1.98 -49.72
N LEU A 381 24.17 -2.24 -50.02
CA LEU A 381 23.14 -2.51 -49.00
C LEU A 381 23.38 -3.83 -48.26
N THR A 382 23.79 -4.88 -48.96
CA THR A 382 24.12 -6.17 -48.34
C THR A 382 25.36 -6.08 -47.46
N GLN A 383 26.39 -5.34 -47.91
CA GLN A 383 27.59 -5.09 -47.11
C GLN A 383 27.29 -4.22 -45.87
N THR A 384 26.53 -3.13 -46.03
CA THR A 384 26.16 -2.24 -44.92
C THR A 384 25.27 -2.94 -43.88
N SER A 385 24.35 -3.81 -44.32
CA SER A 385 23.48 -4.59 -43.42
C SER A 385 24.26 -5.67 -42.66
N ARG A 386 25.21 -6.35 -43.30
CA ARG A 386 26.16 -7.26 -42.62
C ARG A 386 26.94 -6.53 -41.54
N GLU A 387 27.50 -5.38 -41.88
CA GLU A 387 28.23 -4.54 -40.95
C GLU A 387 27.32 -4.20 -39.77
N PHE A 388 26.12 -3.66 -40.00
CA PHE A 388 25.14 -3.37 -38.96
C PHE A 388 24.83 -4.55 -38.01
N LEU A 389 24.75 -5.77 -38.54
CA LEU A 389 24.50 -6.97 -37.74
C LEU A 389 25.71 -7.39 -36.91
N SER A 390 26.92 -7.25 -37.46
CA SER A 390 28.16 -7.41 -36.69
C SER A 390 28.31 -6.35 -35.57
N LEU A 391 27.77 -5.13 -35.80
CA LEU A 391 27.68 -4.03 -34.82
C LEU A 391 26.68 -4.31 -33.67
N SER A 392 26.11 -5.51 -33.54
CA SER A 392 25.14 -5.87 -32.49
C SER A 392 25.67 -6.87 -31.44
N GLY A 393 26.86 -7.45 -31.65
CA GLY A 393 27.54 -8.31 -30.67
C GLY A 393 28.14 -7.52 -29.50
N ARG A 394 28.15 -8.07 -28.28
CA ARG A 394 28.63 -7.41 -27.04
C ARG A 394 30.16 -7.25 -26.92
N ALA A 395 30.95 -7.73 -27.88
CA ALA A 395 32.41 -7.63 -27.83
C ALA A 395 32.91 -6.22 -28.19
N ARG A 396 33.92 -5.70 -27.48
CA ARG A 396 34.68 -4.52 -27.93
C ARG A 396 35.29 -4.80 -29.30
N TRP A 397 35.35 -3.80 -30.18
CA TRP A 397 35.99 -4.00 -31.48
C TRP A 397 37.48 -4.26 -31.31
N PRO A 398 38.07 -5.13 -32.14
CA PRO A 398 39.52 -5.27 -32.19
C PRO A 398 40.12 -3.92 -32.59
N THR A 399 41.03 -3.41 -31.75
CA THR A 399 41.85 -2.25 -32.07
C THR A 399 43.16 -2.73 -32.69
N GLN A 400 43.67 -1.96 -33.64
CA GLN A 400 44.94 -2.21 -34.31
C GLN A 400 45.81 -0.98 -34.15
N THR A 401 47.09 -1.17 -33.83
CA THR A 401 48.08 -0.10 -33.88
C THR A 401 48.51 0.07 -35.32
N VAL A 402 48.24 1.24 -35.89
CA VAL A 402 48.59 1.61 -37.27
C VAL A 402 49.42 2.88 -37.27
N LEU A 403 50.31 3.02 -38.25
CA LEU A 403 50.94 4.30 -38.57
C LEU A 403 49.87 5.17 -39.25
N LEU A 404 49.61 6.34 -38.68
CA LEU A 404 48.44 7.15 -39.04
C LEU A 404 48.54 7.68 -40.49
N ASP A 405 49.73 8.05 -40.92
CA ASP A 405 50.07 8.47 -42.28
C ASP A 405 49.80 7.35 -43.31
N GLU A 406 50.40 6.17 -43.15
CA GLU A 406 50.21 5.03 -44.06
C GLU A 406 48.73 4.61 -44.15
N TRP A 407 48.05 4.61 -43.00
CA TRP A 407 46.63 4.24 -42.95
C TRP A 407 45.73 5.28 -43.63
N LEU A 408 46.01 6.58 -43.45
CA LEU A 408 45.27 7.64 -44.12
C LEU A 408 45.48 7.58 -45.62
N GLU A 409 46.73 7.41 -46.07
CA GLU A 409 47.09 7.28 -47.47
C GLU A 409 46.29 6.15 -48.14
N GLY A 410 46.26 4.95 -47.54
CA GLY A 410 45.49 3.83 -48.07
C GLY A 410 43.96 4.04 -48.10
N VAL A 411 43.42 4.92 -47.25
CA VAL A 411 41.98 5.28 -47.28
C VAL A 411 41.70 6.37 -48.33
N THR A 412 42.63 7.31 -48.52
CA THR A 412 42.45 8.47 -49.41
C THR A 412 42.96 8.27 -50.84
N GLU A 413 43.79 7.25 -51.10
CA GLU A 413 44.37 6.94 -52.42
C GLU A 413 43.34 6.91 -53.56
N LYS A 414 42.10 6.49 -53.24
CA LYS A 414 40.99 6.40 -54.20
C LYS A 414 40.39 7.76 -54.60
N TYR A 415 40.81 8.84 -53.93
CA TYR A 415 40.22 10.18 -54.02
C TYR A 415 41.27 11.28 -54.25
N THR A 416 42.52 10.92 -54.58
CA THR A 416 43.68 11.84 -54.67
C THR A 416 43.44 13.09 -55.53
N ASP A 417 42.67 12.98 -56.61
CA ASP A 417 42.38 14.11 -57.52
C ASP A 417 41.19 14.99 -57.06
N LEU A 418 40.40 14.52 -56.08
CA LEU A 418 39.11 15.12 -55.69
C LEU A 418 39.06 15.55 -54.22
N LEU A 419 40.09 15.21 -53.43
CA LEU A 419 40.17 15.46 -52.00
C LEU A 419 41.53 16.08 -51.65
N THR A 420 41.52 17.26 -51.02
CA THR A 420 42.73 17.84 -50.44
C THR A 420 42.92 17.31 -49.04
N VAL A 421 44.03 16.63 -48.76
CA VAL A 421 44.35 16.16 -47.40
C VAL A 421 45.23 17.20 -46.73
N ASP A 422 44.71 17.79 -45.65
CA ASP A 422 45.37 18.80 -44.83
C ASP A 422 45.79 18.14 -43.52
N VAL A 423 47.04 17.69 -43.48
CA VAL A 423 47.67 17.02 -42.34
C VAL A 423 48.56 18.04 -41.64
N ASP A 424 48.40 18.20 -40.33
CA ASP A 424 49.34 18.97 -39.51
C ASP A 424 50.65 18.16 -39.40
N SER A 425 51.54 18.38 -40.38
CA SER A 425 52.68 17.53 -40.71
C SER A 425 53.71 17.41 -39.58
N ALA A 426 53.81 18.40 -38.69
CA ALA A 426 54.72 18.38 -37.54
C ALA A 426 54.28 17.41 -36.41
N ALA A 427 53.05 16.88 -36.45
CA ALA A 427 52.47 16.10 -35.35
C ALA A 427 52.14 14.63 -35.69
N ILE A 428 52.19 14.23 -36.97
CA ILE A 428 51.58 12.98 -37.45
C ILE A 428 52.57 12.00 -38.11
N GLU A 429 53.74 12.47 -38.55
CA GLU A 429 54.74 11.65 -39.24
C GLU A 429 55.16 10.44 -38.37
N SER A 430 54.94 9.22 -38.89
CA SER A 430 55.29 7.95 -38.22
C SER A 430 54.69 7.72 -36.81
N GLN A 431 53.59 8.39 -36.44
CA GLN A 431 53.03 8.23 -35.09
C GLN A 431 52.08 7.02 -34.99
N PRO A 432 52.37 6.00 -34.16
CA PRO A 432 51.48 4.85 -33.99
C PRO A 432 50.23 5.25 -33.18
N VAL A 433 49.07 4.87 -33.72
CA VAL A 433 47.76 5.10 -33.10
C VAL A 433 46.99 3.78 -33.02
N THR A 434 46.49 3.46 -31.82
CA THR A 434 45.68 2.26 -31.58
C THR A 434 44.19 2.59 -31.76
N VAL A 435 43.65 2.27 -32.93
CA VAL A 435 42.25 2.55 -33.29
C VAL A 435 41.57 1.34 -33.92
N PRO A 436 40.23 1.28 -33.94
CA PRO A 436 39.51 0.30 -34.76
C PRO A 436 39.63 0.67 -36.26
N ALA A 437 40.82 0.50 -36.83
CA ALA A 437 41.25 1.02 -38.14
C ALA A 437 40.28 0.69 -39.28
N TYR A 438 39.84 -0.56 -39.39
CA TYR A 438 38.87 -0.99 -40.40
C TYR A 438 37.53 -0.21 -40.32
N TRP A 439 36.98 -0.05 -39.12
CA TRP A 439 35.70 0.62 -38.91
C TRP A 439 35.81 2.14 -39.11
N LEU A 440 36.95 2.71 -38.74
CA LEU A 440 37.22 4.12 -38.95
C LEU A 440 37.38 4.45 -40.43
N ALA A 441 38.00 3.55 -41.21
CA ALA A 441 38.16 3.70 -42.65
C ALA A 441 36.79 3.70 -43.35
N LEU A 442 35.89 2.83 -42.92
CA LEU A 442 34.51 2.79 -43.40
C LEU A 442 33.72 4.07 -43.05
N CYS A 443 33.96 4.64 -41.87
CA CYS A 443 33.35 5.92 -41.49
C CYS A 443 33.84 7.06 -42.38
N LEU A 444 35.16 7.15 -42.58
CA LEU A 444 35.78 8.14 -43.46
C LEU A 444 35.30 8.01 -44.90
N ASP A 445 35.31 6.80 -45.46
CA ASP A 445 34.85 6.53 -46.82
C ASP A 445 33.39 6.99 -47.02
N ASN A 446 32.52 6.74 -46.04
CA ASN A 446 31.14 7.23 -46.11
C ASN A 446 31.04 8.76 -46.04
N LEU A 447 31.86 9.43 -45.23
CA LEU A 447 31.87 10.89 -45.13
C LEU A 447 32.44 11.56 -46.40
N ILE A 448 33.53 11.04 -46.94
CA ILE A 448 34.19 11.54 -48.16
C ILE A 448 33.24 11.37 -49.36
N ARG A 449 32.61 10.20 -49.53
CA ARG A 449 31.61 9.99 -50.58
C ARG A 449 30.42 10.92 -50.44
N ASN A 450 29.97 11.19 -49.21
CA ASN A 450 28.88 12.12 -48.96
C ASN A 450 29.26 13.55 -49.38
N ALA A 451 30.49 13.99 -49.08
CA ALA A 451 31.01 15.27 -49.52
C ALA A 451 31.15 15.35 -51.05
N LEU A 452 31.61 14.29 -51.71
CA LEU A 452 31.75 14.22 -53.18
C LEU A 452 30.40 14.22 -53.91
N GLN A 453 29.40 13.50 -53.39
CA GLN A 453 28.10 13.35 -54.05
C GLN A 453 27.15 14.52 -53.80
N HIS A 454 27.23 15.13 -52.62
CA HIS A 454 26.25 16.12 -52.15
C HIS A 454 26.85 17.46 -51.70
N GLY A 455 28.17 17.53 -51.51
CA GLY A 455 28.89 18.74 -51.10
C GLY A 455 29.30 19.62 -52.29
N ARG A 456 30.12 20.63 -52.00
CA ARG A 456 30.77 21.48 -53.02
C ARG A 456 32.28 21.51 -52.80
N ALA A 457 33.04 21.48 -53.90
CA ALA A 457 34.49 21.66 -53.85
C ALA A 457 34.86 23.08 -53.36
N PRO A 458 36.00 23.27 -52.68
CA PRO A 458 36.99 22.24 -52.31
C PRO A 458 36.52 21.33 -51.16
N ILE A 459 36.89 20.05 -51.22
CA ILE A 459 36.67 19.08 -50.15
C ILE A 459 38.01 18.84 -49.47
N THR A 460 38.04 19.01 -48.15
CA THR A 460 39.27 18.91 -47.36
C THR A 460 39.12 17.84 -46.26
N LEU A 461 40.12 16.97 -46.11
CA LEU A 461 40.25 16.08 -44.96
C LEU A 461 41.31 16.68 -44.03
N ARG A 462 40.86 17.23 -42.90
CA ARG A 462 41.74 17.71 -41.84
C ARG A 462 41.97 16.65 -40.78
N VAL A 463 43.23 16.36 -40.50
CA VAL A 463 43.63 15.40 -39.47
C VAL A 463 44.36 16.13 -38.37
N GLN A 464 43.85 16.00 -37.15
CA GLN A 464 44.45 16.60 -35.95
C GLN A 464 44.64 15.50 -34.90
N LEU A 465 45.88 15.37 -34.44
CA LEU A 465 46.26 14.40 -33.42
C LEU A 465 46.74 15.15 -32.17
N SER A 466 46.11 14.86 -31.03
CA SER A 466 46.47 15.42 -29.73
C SER A 466 46.88 14.31 -28.75
N ALA A 467 47.44 14.67 -27.60
CA ALA A 467 47.84 13.72 -26.56
C ALA A 467 46.69 12.84 -26.04
N GLN A 468 45.42 13.29 -26.16
CA GLN A 468 44.26 12.59 -25.60
C GLN A 468 43.26 12.11 -26.67
N ARG A 469 43.30 12.64 -27.89
CA ARG A 469 42.28 12.41 -28.92
C ARG A 469 42.83 12.47 -30.34
N LEU A 470 42.30 11.60 -31.20
CA LEU A 470 42.40 11.68 -32.66
C LEU A 470 41.13 12.35 -33.21
N SER A 471 41.29 13.38 -34.03
CA SER A 471 40.18 14.04 -34.72
C SER A 471 40.38 14.05 -36.23
N LEU A 472 39.39 13.51 -36.94
CA LEU A 472 39.34 13.44 -38.40
C LEU A 472 38.16 14.26 -38.88
N THR A 473 38.41 15.27 -39.70
CA THR A 473 37.39 16.23 -40.12
C THR A 473 37.28 16.26 -41.64
N VAL A 474 36.13 15.88 -42.16
CA VAL A 474 35.79 16.06 -43.58
C VAL A 474 35.00 17.36 -43.72
N GLU A 475 35.52 18.31 -44.49
CA GLU A 475 34.94 19.63 -44.72
C GLU A 475 34.68 19.84 -46.22
N ASP A 476 33.51 20.38 -46.56
CA ASP A 476 33.14 20.77 -47.91
C ASP A 476 32.58 22.21 -47.94
N ALA A 477 32.69 22.88 -49.08
CA ALA A 477 32.25 24.26 -49.28
C ALA A 477 30.73 24.41 -49.51
N GLY A 478 29.95 23.34 -49.30
CA GLY A 478 28.50 23.34 -49.42
C GLY A 478 27.81 23.89 -48.18
N GLU A 479 26.56 24.39 -48.35
CA GLU A 479 25.74 24.93 -47.25
C GLU A 479 25.10 23.85 -46.34
N GLY A 480 25.35 22.57 -46.66
CA GLY A 480 24.87 21.40 -45.92
C GLY A 480 23.44 21.01 -46.30
N ALA A 481 23.14 19.71 -46.26
CA ALA A 481 21.80 19.20 -46.53
C ALA A 481 20.76 19.88 -45.63
N SER A 482 19.66 20.36 -46.22
CA SER A 482 18.61 21.12 -45.53
C SER A 482 18.05 20.38 -44.31
N ARG A 483 17.43 21.17 -43.43
CA ARG A 483 16.93 20.99 -42.04
C ARG A 483 16.31 19.65 -41.56
N ALA A 484 16.39 18.51 -42.26
CA ALA A 484 15.65 17.28 -41.93
C ALA A 484 16.41 16.20 -41.13
N ILE A 485 17.67 16.43 -40.70
CA ILE A 485 18.51 15.35 -40.14
C ILE A 485 18.60 15.37 -38.59
N SER A 486 18.07 16.38 -37.91
CA SER A 486 18.03 16.37 -36.43
C SER A 486 17.10 15.30 -35.85
N ASN A 487 16.15 14.78 -36.64
CA ASN A 487 15.21 13.70 -36.26
C ASN A 487 15.21 12.52 -37.25
N ALA A 488 16.37 12.14 -37.80
CA ALA A 488 16.46 10.99 -38.71
C ALA A 488 16.44 9.64 -37.96
N THR A 489 15.31 9.29 -37.35
CA THR A 489 14.94 7.88 -37.15
C THR A 489 14.17 7.33 -38.35
N THR A 490 13.59 8.16 -39.21
CA THR A 490 12.67 7.71 -40.28
C THR A 490 12.46 8.76 -41.38
N SER A 491 13.39 8.93 -42.33
CA SER A 491 13.03 9.59 -43.60
C SER A 491 13.81 8.99 -44.76
N HIS A 492 13.04 8.37 -45.67
CA HIS A 492 13.46 7.88 -46.97
C HIS A 492 13.05 8.91 -48.02
N ALA A 493 13.96 9.81 -48.38
CA ALA A 493 13.81 10.63 -49.57
C ALA A 493 15.20 10.87 -50.18
N SER A 494 15.38 10.35 -51.40
CA SER A 494 16.48 10.56 -52.36
C SER A 494 17.91 10.65 -51.79
N GLY A 495 18.65 9.52 -51.85
CA GLY A 495 20.03 9.39 -51.35
C GLY A 495 20.11 8.78 -49.94
N MET A 496 19.70 7.50 -49.82
CA MET A 496 19.72 6.63 -48.62
C MET A 496 20.50 7.17 -47.40
N GLY A 497 19.84 7.87 -46.47
CA GLY A 497 20.40 8.41 -45.22
C GLY A 497 20.92 7.38 -44.19
N ILE A 498 21.35 6.21 -44.63
CA ILE A 498 21.93 5.11 -43.84
C ILE A 498 23.37 5.43 -43.46
N GLY A 499 24.12 6.12 -44.33
CA GLY A 499 25.56 6.37 -44.15
C GLY A 499 25.89 7.16 -42.87
N LEU A 500 25.23 8.32 -42.66
CA LEU A 500 25.50 9.13 -41.47
C LEU A 500 25.00 8.47 -40.18
N PHE A 501 23.90 7.71 -40.26
CA PHE A 501 23.40 6.90 -39.15
C PHE A 501 24.39 5.80 -38.76
N LEU A 502 25.01 5.14 -39.75
CA LEU A 502 26.06 4.15 -39.57
C LEU A 502 27.28 4.77 -38.87
N VAL A 503 27.78 5.89 -39.39
CA VAL A 503 28.91 6.64 -38.81
C VAL A 503 28.63 7.03 -37.35
N ARG A 504 27.44 7.58 -37.06
CA ARG A 504 27.07 7.98 -35.70
C ARG A 504 27.04 6.80 -34.73
N ARG A 505 26.44 5.68 -35.14
CA ARG A 505 26.37 4.47 -34.33
C ARG A 505 27.75 3.83 -34.15
N MET A 506 28.62 3.94 -35.16
CA MET A 506 29.98 3.45 -35.07
C MET A 506 30.81 4.25 -34.07
N MET A 507 30.78 5.58 -34.17
CA MET A 507 31.51 6.46 -33.25
C MET A 507 31.08 6.26 -31.79
N GLN A 508 29.78 6.14 -31.52
CA GLN A 508 29.27 5.84 -30.17
C GLN A 508 29.85 4.54 -29.59
N ARG A 509 30.04 3.52 -30.43
CA ARG A 509 30.56 2.22 -30.00
C ARG A 509 32.08 2.19 -29.84
N ALA A 510 32.80 3.00 -30.63
CA ALA A 510 34.23 3.24 -30.44
C ALA A 510 34.57 4.08 -29.19
N GLY A 511 33.57 4.56 -28.45
CA GLY A 511 33.76 5.54 -27.37
C GLY A 511 34.06 6.95 -27.88
N GLY A 512 33.95 7.17 -29.19
CA GLY A 512 34.15 8.45 -29.86
C GLY A 512 32.86 9.24 -30.08
N ARG A 513 32.97 10.39 -30.73
CA ARG A 513 31.87 11.33 -31.00
C ARG A 513 31.91 11.80 -32.45
N LEU A 514 30.73 11.92 -33.07
CA LEU A 514 30.56 12.59 -34.35
C LEU A 514 30.00 14.00 -34.09
N ARG A 515 30.71 15.03 -34.54
CA ARG A 515 30.25 16.42 -34.57
C ARG A 515 29.89 16.83 -35.99
N VAL A 516 28.81 17.58 -36.12
CA VAL A 516 28.32 18.08 -37.41
C VAL A 516 28.15 19.59 -37.29
N GLN A 517 28.85 20.36 -38.12
CA GLN A 517 28.67 21.79 -38.26
C GLN A 517 28.17 22.10 -39.67
N ARG A 518 27.30 23.11 -39.79
CA ARG A 518 26.73 23.56 -41.06
C ARG A 518 27.25 24.95 -41.34
N ARG A 519 27.68 25.20 -42.58
CA ARG A 519 28.24 26.47 -43.12
C ARG A 519 29.62 26.85 -42.55
N PRO A 520 30.74 26.39 -43.14
CA PRO A 520 30.82 25.32 -44.16
C PRO A 520 30.44 23.96 -43.55
N THR A 521 30.14 22.97 -44.40
CA THR A 521 29.71 21.65 -43.93
C THR A 521 30.92 20.90 -43.41
N ARG A 522 30.88 20.52 -42.13
CA ARG A 522 32.00 19.85 -41.45
C ARG A 522 31.53 18.68 -40.62
N TYR A 523 32.06 17.49 -40.93
CA TYR A 523 31.86 16.27 -40.17
C TYR A 523 33.15 15.90 -39.45
N THR A 524 33.15 15.96 -38.11
CA THR A 524 34.33 15.64 -37.30
C THR A 524 34.11 14.36 -36.50
N LEU A 525 34.97 13.37 -36.74
CA LEU A 525 35.08 12.14 -35.97
C LEU A 525 36.13 12.33 -34.87
N GLU A 526 35.72 12.26 -33.60
CA GLU A 526 36.63 12.35 -32.44
C GLU A 526 36.73 10.99 -31.75
N LEU A 527 37.93 10.44 -31.61
CA LEU A 527 38.19 9.21 -30.85
C LEU A 527 39.15 9.50 -29.69
N PRO A 528 38.93 8.88 -28.51
CA PRO A 528 39.95 8.85 -27.46
C PRO A 528 41.16 8.03 -27.95
N ARG A 529 42.36 8.51 -27.63
CA ARG A 529 43.61 7.83 -27.93
C ARG A 529 43.91 6.71 -26.92
#